data_AF-A0A4Y6RWR0-F1
#
_entry.id   AF-A0A4Y6RWR0-F1
#
_cell.length_a   1.000
_cell.length_b   1.000
_cell.length_c   1.000
_cell.angle_alpha   90.00
_cell.angle_beta   90.00
_cell.angle_gamma   90.00
#
_symmetry.space_group_name_H-M   'P 1'
#
loop_
_entity.id
_entity.type
_entity.pdbx_description
1 polymer ?
#
loop_
_entity_poly.entity_id
_entity_poly.type
_entity_poly.pdbx_seq_one_letter_code
_entity_poly.pdbx_strand_id
1 'polypeptide(L)'
;MIIENSSVVGHFEGLRDGCLCGWAVDSNDYGLSVPFLLKIDDLEPIFVIADLFRSDLENEGYGDGCHAFRVPAPSVFRDGMIHTVTFLDQDTGQSILNSPYKLQVSELTPLSTQKGALDAIEGPNLRGWACDMDQPNEAATLVLLLNNEVALEFKADRYRPDLEDLGMGSGNHGFEIAVPNAKQLTIPSRLEIRFKDGNVPLEGCPVGYFNPGDILSLVSQMEKRLDDQEDRLMFLDYLVREHLGKA
;
A
#
# COMPACT_ATOMS: atom_id res chain seq x y z
N MET A 1 22.67 40.74 -12.28
CA MET A 1 21.87 39.64 -11.71
C MET A 1 22.82 38.45 -11.72
N ILE A 2 23.43 38.14 -10.58
CA ILE A 2 24.28 36.95 -10.48
C ILE A 2 23.29 35.79 -10.44
N ILE A 3 23.35 34.95 -11.47
CA ILE A 3 22.61 33.69 -11.45
C ILE A 3 23.43 32.80 -10.51
N GLU A 4 23.01 32.69 -9.25
CA GLU A 4 23.59 31.69 -8.35
C GLU A 4 23.17 30.32 -8.88
N ASN A 5 24.15 29.48 -9.17
CA ASN A 5 23.90 28.08 -9.51
C ASN A 5 23.33 27.41 -8.24
N SER A 6 22.32 26.57 -8.40
CA SER A 6 21.79 25.77 -7.29
C SER A 6 22.93 25.00 -6.60
N SER A 7 23.00 25.10 -5.27
CA SER A 7 23.91 24.29 -4.44
C SER A 7 23.34 22.90 -4.16
N VAL A 8 22.09 22.65 -4.54
CA VAL A 8 21.43 21.36 -4.41
C VAL A 8 21.97 20.40 -5.47
N VAL A 9 22.46 19.26 -5.02
CA VAL A 9 22.87 18.12 -5.84
C VAL A 9 21.92 16.99 -5.56
N GLY A 10 21.48 16.28 -6.60
CA GLY A 10 20.63 15.12 -6.44
C GLY A 10 20.94 14.01 -7.41
N HIS A 11 20.44 12.83 -7.09
CA HIS A 11 20.52 11.66 -7.94
C HIS A 11 19.18 10.93 -7.94
N PHE A 12 18.59 10.77 -9.11
CA PHE A 12 17.45 9.90 -9.31
C PHE A 12 17.91 8.47 -9.59
N GLU A 13 17.44 7.53 -8.77
CA GLU A 13 17.86 6.13 -8.83
C GLU A 13 16.85 5.23 -9.55
N GLY A 14 15.66 5.74 -9.85
CA GLY A 14 14.64 5.04 -10.61
C GLY A 14 13.35 4.77 -9.84
N LEU A 15 12.54 3.87 -10.40
CA LEU A 15 11.27 3.43 -9.84
C LEU A 15 11.47 2.11 -9.08
N ARG A 16 11.06 2.05 -7.81
CA ARG A 16 11.05 0.83 -7.00
C ARG A 16 9.73 0.72 -6.23
N ASP A 17 9.08 -0.43 -6.32
CA ASP A 17 7.81 -0.74 -5.61
C ASP A 17 6.67 0.28 -5.84
N GLY A 18 6.69 0.97 -6.98
CA GLY A 18 5.72 2.01 -7.32
C GLY A 18 6.08 3.42 -6.82
N CYS A 19 7.30 3.63 -6.35
CA CYS A 19 7.80 4.93 -5.92
C CYS A 19 9.07 5.35 -6.68
N LEU A 20 9.17 6.63 -6.97
CA LEU A 20 10.39 7.30 -7.41
C LEU A 20 11.33 7.43 -6.22
N CYS A 21 12.55 6.92 -6.37
CA CYS A 21 13.55 6.93 -5.32
C CYS A 21 14.81 7.68 -5.76
N GLY A 22 15.48 8.28 -4.79
CA GLY A 22 16.77 8.93 -5.00
C GLY A 22 17.22 9.66 -3.75
N TRP A 23 18.15 10.59 -3.93
CA TRP A 23 18.64 11.46 -2.88
C TRP A 23 18.86 12.88 -3.39
N ALA A 24 18.77 13.86 -2.49
CA ALA A 24 19.03 15.26 -2.76
C ALA A 24 19.64 15.93 -1.52
N VAL A 25 20.69 16.73 -1.72
CA VAL A 25 21.46 17.34 -0.65
C VAL A 25 21.95 18.72 -1.04
N ASP A 26 22.08 19.63 -0.07
CA ASP A 26 22.66 20.94 -0.29
C ASP A 26 24.17 20.84 -0.04
N SER A 27 24.96 21.05 -1.08
CA SER A 27 26.42 21.00 -0.98
C SER A 27 27.02 22.13 -0.13
N ASN A 28 26.24 23.16 0.21
CA ASN A 28 26.64 24.21 1.14
C ASN A 28 26.30 23.87 2.60
N ASP A 29 25.30 23.00 2.84
CA ASP A 29 24.86 22.60 4.18
C ASP A 29 24.30 21.18 4.19
N TYR A 30 25.18 20.22 4.48
CA TYR A 30 24.84 18.81 4.64
C TYR A 30 24.02 18.50 5.90
N GLY A 31 23.71 19.49 6.76
CA GLY A 31 22.97 19.29 8.01
C GLY A 31 21.46 19.47 7.90
N LEU A 32 20.94 19.86 6.74
CA LEU A 32 19.53 20.18 6.53
C LEU A 32 18.88 19.28 5.48
N SER A 33 17.67 18.80 5.77
CA SER A 33 16.80 18.20 4.77
C SER A 33 16.47 19.23 3.69
N VAL A 34 16.67 18.87 2.43
CA VAL A 34 16.49 19.79 1.30
C VAL A 34 15.07 19.65 0.75
N PRO A 35 14.24 20.70 0.85
CA PRO A 35 13.02 20.75 0.08
C PRO A 35 13.34 21.05 -1.38
N PHE A 36 12.73 20.32 -2.30
CA PHE A 36 12.88 20.51 -3.73
C PHE A 36 11.55 20.29 -4.44
N LEU A 37 11.47 20.70 -5.69
CA LEU A 37 10.29 20.51 -6.53
C LEU A 37 10.56 19.42 -7.57
N LEU A 38 9.69 18.43 -7.62
CA LEU A 38 9.68 17.38 -8.63
C LEU A 38 8.69 17.75 -9.73
N LYS A 39 9.19 18.10 -10.91
CA LYS A 39 8.37 18.38 -12.09
C LYS A 39 8.37 17.18 -13.04
N ILE A 40 7.19 16.78 -13.52
CA ILE A 40 7.03 15.73 -14.51
C ILE A 40 6.43 16.34 -15.77
N ASP A 41 7.18 16.31 -16.86
CA ASP A 41 6.89 17.01 -18.11
C ASP A 41 6.49 18.48 -17.87
N ASP A 42 5.26 18.84 -18.25
CA ASP A 42 4.67 20.16 -18.12
C ASP A 42 3.64 20.24 -16.99
N LEU A 43 3.52 19.21 -16.15
CA LEU A 43 2.63 19.21 -14.99
C LEU A 43 3.13 20.15 -13.90
N GLU A 44 2.21 20.52 -13.00
CA GLU A 44 2.54 21.30 -11.80
C GLU A 44 3.56 20.55 -10.93
N PRO A 45 4.62 21.22 -10.44
CA PRO A 45 5.63 20.56 -9.63
C PRO A 45 5.08 20.08 -8.29
N ILE A 46 5.55 18.90 -7.87
CA ILE A 46 5.25 18.30 -6.57
C ILE A 46 6.33 18.73 -5.59
N PHE A 47 5.93 19.18 -4.40
CA PHE A 47 6.86 19.47 -3.32
C PHE A 47 7.35 18.19 -2.65
N VAL A 48 8.66 18.04 -2.48
CA VAL A 48 9.30 16.85 -1.90
C VAL A 48 10.35 17.29 -0.89
N ILE A 49 10.45 16.56 0.23
CA ILE A 49 11.54 16.70 1.20
C ILE A 49 12.39 15.43 1.11
N ALA A 50 13.70 15.61 1.04
CA ALA A 50 14.66 14.52 1.22
C ALA A 50 15.10 14.46 2.69
N ASP A 51 14.49 13.57 3.47
CA ASP A 51 14.69 13.40 4.91
C ASP A 51 14.85 11.94 5.35
N LEU A 52 14.81 10.99 4.41
CA LEU A 52 14.95 9.57 4.73
C LEU A 52 16.42 9.21 4.95
N PHE A 53 16.69 8.47 6.04
CA PHE A 53 18.03 8.03 6.38
C PHE A 53 18.52 6.90 5.46
N ARG A 54 19.76 7.05 4.99
CA ARG A 54 20.51 6.05 4.23
C ARG A 54 21.96 6.00 4.70
N SER A 55 22.38 4.84 5.20
CA SER A 55 23.73 4.65 5.73
C SER A 55 24.83 4.82 4.67
N ASP A 56 24.54 4.56 3.40
CA ASP A 56 25.50 4.79 2.31
C ASP A 56 25.77 6.28 2.09
N LEU A 57 24.76 7.14 2.24
CA LEU A 57 24.92 8.59 2.11
C LEU A 57 25.78 9.16 3.25
N GLU A 58 25.55 8.69 4.49
CA GLU A 58 26.39 9.04 5.64
C GLU A 58 27.85 8.59 5.43
N ASN A 59 28.06 7.35 4.98
CA ASN A 59 29.40 6.81 4.71
C ASN A 59 30.14 7.53 3.58
N GLU A 60 29.41 8.07 2.60
CA GLU A 60 29.97 8.90 1.52
C GLU A 60 30.21 10.37 1.93
N GLY A 61 29.82 10.76 3.15
CA GLY A 61 30.08 12.08 3.72
C GLY A 61 28.99 13.11 3.43
N TYR A 62 27.80 12.69 2.96
CA TYR A 62 26.63 13.55 2.85
C TYR A 62 25.94 13.67 4.21
N GLY A 63 26.58 14.41 5.13
CA GLY A 63 25.94 14.80 6.39
C GLY A 63 25.57 13.64 7.32
N ASP A 64 24.35 13.68 7.84
CA ASP A 64 23.79 12.69 8.75
C ASP A 64 23.11 11.50 8.03
N GLY A 65 23.18 11.48 6.69
CA GLY A 65 22.56 10.46 5.85
C GLY A 65 21.06 10.62 5.62
N CYS A 66 20.40 11.64 6.18
CA CYS A 66 18.97 11.90 6.03
C CYS A 66 18.65 12.74 4.77
N HIS A 67 19.12 12.26 3.61
CA HIS A 67 19.01 12.98 2.33
C HIS A 67 18.37 12.14 1.23
N ALA A 68 17.76 11.01 1.58
CA ALA A 68 17.02 10.21 0.62
C ALA A 68 15.57 10.67 0.50
N PHE A 69 14.97 10.45 -0.65
CA PHE A 69 13.54 10.67 -0.87
C PHE A 69 12.91 9.43 -1.47
N ARG A 70 11.61 9.26 -1.17
CA ARG A 70 10.76 8.26 -1.80
C ARG A 70 9.38 8.85 -2.03
N VAL A 71 9.00 8.99 -3.30
CA VAL A 71 7.75 9.63 -3.71
C VAL A 71 6.90 8.64 -4.49
N PRO A 72 5.61 8.41 -4.13
CA PRO A 72 4.69 7.64 -4.96
C PRO A 72 4.75 8.07 -6.42
N ALA A 73 4.93 7.14 -7.34
CA ALA A 73 5.04 7.47 -8.75
C ALA A 73 3.69 7.97 -9.28
N PRO A 74 3.60 9.22 -9.75
CA PRO A 74 2.35 9.77 -10.25
C PRO A 74 1.80 8.96 -11.42
N SER A 75 0.46 8.94 -11.53
CA SER A 75 -0.27 8.16 -12.54
C SER A 75 0.13 8.46 -13.98
N VAL A 76 0.70 9.63 -14.25
CA VAL A 76 1.19 10.03 -15.56
C VAL A 76 2.15 8.99 -16.16
N PHE A 77 3.01 8.37 -15.35
CA PHE A 77 3.96 7.35 -15.81
C PHE A 77 3.34 6.03 -16.32
N ARG A 78 2.01 5.89 -16.30
CA ARG A 78 1.28 4.66 -16.66
C ARG A 78 0.73 4.64 -18.07
N ASP A 79 0.92 5.69 -18.85
CA ASP A 79 0.52 5.73 -20.26
C ASP A 79 1.46 4.91 -21.18
N GLY A 80 2.55 4.36 -20.62
CA GLY A 80 3.58 3.61 -21.34
C GLY A 80 4.56 4.49 -22.12
N MET A 81 4.44 5.80 -22.00
CA MET A 81 5.27 6.80 -22.66
C MET A 81 6.52 7.11 -21.84
N ILE A 82 7.49 7.76 -22.49
CA ILE A 82 8.64 8.34 -21.83
C ILE A 82 8.22 9.71 -21.29
N HIS A 83 8.37 9.89 -19.99
CA HIS A 83 8.21 11.18 -19.32
C HIS A 83 9.57 11.75 -18.90
N THR A 84 9.63 13.07 -18.80
CA THR A 84 10.79 13.81 -18.34
C THR A 84 10.60 14.21 -16.89
N VAL A 85 11.48 13.71 -16.02
CA VAL A 85 11.48 14.01 -14.59
C VAL A 85 12.55 15.06 -14.32
N THR A 86 12.14 16.21 -13.83
CA THR A 86 13.02 17.34 -13.56
C THR A 86 12.95 17.69 -12.08
N PHE A 87 14.10 17.63 -11.42
CA PHE A 87 14.25 18.10 -10.05
C PHE A 87 14.66 19.58 -10.10
N LEU A 88 13.92 20.42 -9.40
CA LEU A 88 14.11 21.87 -9.36
C LEU A 88 14.40 22.29 -7.92
N ASP A 89 15.38 23.17 -7.78
CA ASP A 89 15.64 23.91 -6.56
C ASP A 89 14.43 24.81 -6.26
N GLN A 90 13.90 24.73 -5.03
CA GLN A 90 12.68 25.46 -4.66
C GLN A 90 12.88 26.97 -4.66
N ASP A 91 14.07 27.45 -4.27
CA ASP A 91 14.35 28.86 -4.08
C ASP A 91 14.68 29.55 -5.41
N THR A 92 15.44 28.87 -6.27
CA THR A 92 15.90 29.43 -7.54
C THR A 92 15.04 29.02 -8.73
N GLY A 93 14.26 27.93 -8.62
CA GLY A 93 13.50 27.32 -9.70
C GLY A 93 14.38 26.67 -10.78
N GLN A 94 15.69 26.56 -10.55
CA GLN A 94 16.63 25.96 -11.50
C GLN A 94 16.66 24.45 -11.37
N SER A 95 16.91 23.76 -12.48
CA SER A 95 17.20 22.33 -12.45
C SER A 95 18.44 22.06 -11.59
N ILE A 96 18.31 21.18 -10.61
CA ILE A 96 19.45 20.74 -9.79
C ILE A 96 20.42 19.91 -10.63
N LEU A 97 21.67 19.80 -10.19
CA LEU A 97 22.73 19.10 -10.94
C LEU A 97 22.31 17.65 -11.28
N ASN A 98 22.55 17.21 -12.51
CA ASN A 98 22.18 15.88 -13.08
C ASN A 98 20.69 15.66 -13.42
N SER A 99 19.85 16.69 -13.34
CA SER A 99 18.50 16.74 -13.92
C SER A 99 18.55 17.30 -15.37
N PRO A 100 17.66 16.89 -16.30
CA PRO A 100 16.51 16.00 -16.15
C PRO A 100 16.78 14.52 -16.49
N TYR A 101 15.88 13.66 -16.05
CA TYR A 101 15.87 12.22 -16.32
C TYR A 101 14.74 11.83 -17.27
N LYS A 102 14.99 10.89 -18.19
CA LYS A 102 13.94 10.27 -19.00
C LYS A 102 13.55 8.95 -18.38
N LEU A 103 12.27 8.82 -18.03
CA LEU A 103 11.71 7.62 -17.44
C LEU A 103 10.61 7.08 -18.35
N GLN A 104 10.76 5.83 -18.79
CA GLN A 104 9.66 5.05 -19.35
C GLN A 104 9.40 3.90 -18.41
N VAL A 105 8.16 3.73 -17.98
CA VAL A 105 7.83 2.60 -17.13
C VAL A 105 7.20 1.51 -17.99
N SER A 106 8.07 0.69 -18.59
CA SER A 106 7.70 -0.37 -19.53
C SER A 106 7.21 -1.67 -18.88
N GLU A 107 7.26 -1.79 -17.55
CA GLU A 107 6.86 -3.01 -16.81
C GLU A 107 5.61 -2.85 -15.94
N LEU A 108 4.88 -1.74 -16.06
CA LEU A 108 3.54 -1.69 -15.46
C LEU A 108 2.55 -2.31 -16.46
N THR A 109 2.34 -3.63 -16.40
CA THR A 109 0.95 -4.13 -16.52
C THR A 109 0.10 -3.19 -15.67
N PRO A 110 -1.06 -2.67 -16.12
CA PRO A 110 -1.76 -1.57 -15.45
C PRO A 110 -1.80 -1.85 -13.95
N LEU A 111 -0.86 -1.22 -13.24
CA LEU A 111 -0.57 -1.58 -11.87
C LEU A 111 -1.66 -0.87 -11.13
N SER A 112 -2.62 -1.66 -10.67
CA SER A 112 -3.57 -1.23 -9.67
C SER A 112 -2.77 -0.51 -8.59
N THR A 113 -2.90 0.81 -8.51
CA THR A 113 -2.33 1.63 -7.41
C THR A 113 -2.88 1.25 -6.07
N GLN A 114 -4.07 0.70 -6.14
CA GLN A 114 -4.78 0.04 -5.08
C GLN A 114 -4.03 -1.23 -4.73
N LYS A 115 -3.28 -1.15 -3.64
CA LYS A 115 -2.62 -2.26 -2.96
C LYS A 115 -3.30 -2.48 -1.62
N GLY A 116 -3.32 -3.72 -1.16
CA GLY A 116 -3.80 -4.02 0.17
C GLY A 116 -3.85 -5.51 0.43
N ALA A 117 -3.91 -5.86 1.71
CA ALA A 117 -3.97 -7.23 2.17
C ALA A 117 -4.96 -7.36 3.34
N LEU A 118 -5.59 -8.53 3.42
CA LEU A 118 -6.26 -9.00 4.61
C LEU A 118 -5.22 -9.73 5.48
N ASP A 119 -4.82 -9.09 6.58
CA ASP A 119 -3.75 -9.59 7.45
C ASP A 119 -4.25 -10.69 8.40
N ALA A 120 -5.47 -10.54 8.94
CA ALA A 120 -6.00 -11.47 9.93
C ALA A 120 -7.53 -11.52 10.00
N ILE A 121 -8.04 -12.68 10.43
CA ILE A 121 -9.45 -12.94 10.77
C ILE A 121 -9.48 -13.51 12.19
N GLU A 122 -10.07 -12.78 13.13
CA GLU A 122 -10.18 -13.16 14.55
C GLU A 122 -11.65 -13.13 14.98
N GLY A 123 -12.33 -14.28 14.90
CA GLY A 123 -13.77 -14.37 15.18
C GLY A 123 -14.58 -13.49 14.22
N PRO A 124 -15.30 -12.44 14.69
CA PRO A 124 -15.97 -11.49 13.80
C PRO A 124 -15.05 -10.41 13.24
N ASN A 125 -13.84 -10.22 13.76
CA ASN A 125 -13.00 -9.07 13.42
C ASN A 125 -12.07 -9.41 12.25
N LEU A 126 -11.99 -8.49 11.29
CA LEU A 126 -11.08 -8.52 10.15
C LEU A 126 -10.09 -7.36 10.30
N ARG A 127 -8.81 -7.63 10.06
CA ARG A 127 -7.75 -6.63 10.06
C ARG A 127 -6.97 -6.69 8.77
N GLY A 128 -6.54 -5.54 8.29
CA GLY A 128 -5.72 -5.45 7.09
C GLY A 128 -5.35 -4.01 6.78
N TRP A 129 -4.93 -3.80 5.54
CA TRP A 129 -4.61 -2.48 5.02
C TRP A 129 -4.99 -2.36 3.55
N ALA A 130 -5.22 -1.12 3.12
CA ALA A 130 -5.43 -0.78 1.73
C ALA A 130 -5.01 0.66 1.46
N CYS A 131 -4.19 0.85 0.43
CA CYS A 131 -3.68 2.14 0.01
C CYS A 131 -3.91 2.31 -1.49
N ASP A 132 -4.45 3.46 -1.90
CA ASP A 132 -4.46 3.89 -3.29
C ASP A 132 -3.29 4.84 -3.51
N MET A 133 -2.26 4.38 -4.22
CA MET A 133 -1.07 5.19 -4.50
C MET A 133 -1.33 6.39 -5.44
N ASP A 134 -2.51 6.49 -6.07
CA ASP A 134 -2.90 7.74 -6.75
C ASP A 134 -3.34 8.83 -5.78
N GLN A 135 -3.79 8.46 -4.59
CA GLN A 135 -4.24 9.35 -3.53
C GLN A 135 -3.61 8.92 -2.19
N PRO A 136 -2.27 8.95 -2.08
CA PRO A 136 -1.53 8.34 -0.97
C PRO A 136 -1.80 9.00 0.39
N ASN A 137 -2.40 10.20 0.41
CA ASN A 137 -2.77 10.89 1.65
C ASN A 137 -4.26 10.77 1.98
N GLU A 138 -5.04 10.07 1.14
CA GLU A 138 -6.46 9.82 1.37
C GLU A 138 -6.71 8.39 1.83
N ALA A 139 -7.65 8.23 2.76
CA ALA A 139 -8.08 6.91 3.22
C ALA A 139 -8.87 6.20 2.10
N ALA A 140 -8.41 5.00 1.72
CA ALA A 140 -9.08 4.19 0.70
C ALA A 140 -10.47 3.75 1.17
N THR A 141 -11.46 3.81 0.26
CA THR A 141 -12.81 3.30 0.52
C THR A 141 -12.93 1.86 0.01
N LEU A 142 -13.30 0.95 0.91
CA LEU A 142 -13.39 -0.47 0.68
C LEU A 142 -14.83 -0.96 0.81
N VAL A 143 -15.10 -2.10 0.18
CA VAL A 143 -16.33 -2.87 0.36
C VAL A 143 -16.00 -4.29 0.81
N LEU A 144 -16.71 -4.75 1.83
CA LEU A 144 -16.77 -6.14 2.25
C LEU A 144 -17.96 -6.79 1.55
N LEU A 145 -17.70 -7.84 0.78
CA LEU A 145 -18.72 -8.67 0.16
C LEU A 145 -18.84 -10.00 0.90
N LEU A 146 -20.08 -10.41 1.15
CA LEU A 146 -20.44 -11.75 1.60
C LEU A 146 -21.25 -12.42 0.49
N ASN A 147 -20.76 -13.53 -0.04
CA ASN A 147 -21.39 -14.26 -1.15
C ASN A 147 -21.72 -13.34 -2.35
N ASN A 148 -20.80 -12.42 -2.67
CA ASN A 148 -20.90 -11.41 -3.73
C ASN A 148 -21.93 -10.28 -3.50
N GLU A 149 -22.54 -10.20 -2.33
CA GLU A 149 -23.38 -9.07 -1.93
C GLU A 149 -22.60 -8.13 -1.02
N VAL A 150 -22.70 -6.82 -1.26
CA VAL A 150 -22.05 -5.81 -0.42
C VAL A 150 -22.68 -5.83 0.98
N ALA A 151 -21.90 -6.28 1.96
CA ALA A 151 -22.32 -6.36 3.35
C ALA A 151 -21.96 -5.10 4.14
N LEU A 152 -20.84 -4.46 3.81
CA LEU A 152 -20.35 -3.25 4.48
C LEU A 152 -19.49 -2.41 3.53
N GLU A 153 -19.64 -1.10 3.61
CA GLU A 153 -18.70 -0.13 3.04
C GLU A 153 -17.97 0.56 4.20
N PHE A 154 -16.66 0.72 4.09
CA PHE A 154 -15.82 1.29 5.16
C PHE A 154 -14.56 1.94 4.60
N LYS A 155 -13.84 2.71 5.43
CA LYS A 155 -12.56 3.32 5.08
C LYS A 155 -11.41 2.60 5.77
N ALA A 156 -10.27 2.54 5.09
CA ALA A 156 -8.99 2.17 5.69
C ALA A 156 -8.27 3.44 6.14
N ASP A 157 -8.63 3.94 7.33
CA ASP A 157 -8.21 5.23 7.89
C ASP A 157 -7.40 5.10 9.19
N ARG A 158 -7.04 3.88 9.59
CA ARG A 158 -6.24 3.65 10.80
C ARG A 158 -4.77 3.82 10.51
N TYR A 159 -4.11 4.63 11.33
CA TYR A 159 -2.67 4.83 11.26
C TYR A 159 -1.89 3.54 11.52
N ARG A 160 -0.91 3.27 10.65
CA ARG A 160 0.04 2.16 10.71
C ARG A 160 1.45 2.69 10.42
N PRO A 161 2.35 2.74 11.41
CA PRO A 161 3.70 3.29 11.22
C PRO A 161 4.52 2.46 10.23
N ASP A 162 4.31 1.15 10.18
CA ASP A 162 5.00 0.27 9.24
C ASP A 162 4.68 0.58 7.77
N LEU A 163 3.49 1.12 7.49
CA LEU A 163 3.12 1.54 6.13
C LEU A 163 3.73 2.89 5.76
N GLU A 164 3.86 3.80 6.72
CA GLU A 164 4.54 5.09 6.54
C GLU A 164 6.04 4.89 6.30
N ASP A 165 6.69 4.02 7.07
CA ASP A 165 8.10 3.65 6.89
C ASP A 165 8.37 3.01 5.52
N LEU A 166 7.39 2.27 4.99
CA LEU A 166 7.39 1.73 3.63
C LEU A 166 7.00 2.76 2.56
N GLY A 167 6.86 4.03 2.94
CA GLY A 167 6.49 5.18 2.11
C GLY A 167 5.14 5.02 1.41
N MET A 168 4.19 4.30 2.01
CA MET A 168 2.79 4.23 1.56
C MET A 168 2.03 5.45 2.07
N GLY A 169 2.44 6.64 1.65
CA GLY A 169 1.75 7.89 1.98
C GLY A 169 1.67 8.19 3.47
N SER A 170 0.49 8.61 3.94
CA SER A 170 0.28 9.12 5.31
C SER A 170 0.30 8.07 6.43
N GLY A 171 0.46 6.78 6.09
CA GLY A 171 0.33 5.66 7.03
C GLY A 171 -1.11 5.38 7.49
N ASN A 172 -2.09 6.25 7.20
CA ASN A 172 -3.51 6.04 7.53
C ASN A 172 -4.21 5.13 6.51
N HIS A 173 -3.74 3.90 6.42
CA HIS A 173 -4.18 2.92 5.43
C HIS A 173 -4.57 1.57 6.05
N GLY A 174 -4.59 1.47 7.38
CA GLY A 174 -5.07 0.29 8.09
C GLY A 174 -6.59 0.26 8.23
N PHE A 175 -7.17 -0.93 8.35
CA PHE A 175 -8.55 -1.11 8.76
C PHE A 175 -8.70 -2.21 9.81
N GLU A 176 -9.73 -2.06 10.64
CA GLU A 176 -10.22 -3.10 11.53
C GLU A 176 -11.73 -3.00 11.58
N ILE A 177 -12.42 -4.02 11.06
CA ILE A 177 -13.88 -4.04 10.97
C ILE A 177 -14.43 -5.35 11.51
N ALA A 178 -15.70 -5.34 11.94
CA ALA A 178 -16.40 -6.56 12.29
C ALA A 178 -17.29 -7.01 11.12
N VAL A 179 -17.34 -8.31 10.84
CA VAL A 179 -18.28 -8.89 9.88
C VAL A 179 -19.71 -8.64 10.35
N PRO A 180 -20.54 -7.91 9.57
CA PRO A 180 -21.93 -7.65 9.94
C PRO A 180 -22.71 -8.96 10.09
N ASN A 181 -23.56 -9.05 11.10
CA ASN A 181 -24.39 -10.22 11.37
C ASN A 181 -23.61 -11.56 11.45
N ALA A 182 -22.34 -11.53 11.84
CA ALA A 182 -21.47 -12.71 11.86
C ALA A 182 -22.11 -13.93 12.55
N LYS A 183 -22.87 -13.73 13.65
CA LYS A 183 -23.58 -14.81 14.37
C LYS A 183 -24.59 -15.59 13.53
N GLN A 184 -25.10 -15.00 12.45
CA GLN A 184 -26.05 -15.62 11.52
C GLN A 184 -25.34 -16.39 10.40
N LEU A 185 -24.04 -16.18 10.23
CA LEU A 185 -23.19 -16.87 9.25
C LEU A 185 -22.74 -18.22 9.83
N THR A 186 -23.70 -19.12 10.00
CA THR A 186 -23.50 -20.49 10.53
C THR A 186 -23.11 -21.50 9.45
N ILE A 187 -22.89 -21.04 8.21
CA ILE A 187 -22.35 -21.83 7.12
C ILE A 187 -21.18 -21.08 6.49
N PRO A 188 -20.15 -21.79 5.97
CA PRO A 188 -19.06 -21.15 5.23
C PRO A 188 -19.61 -20.28 4.11
N SER A 189 -19.27 -18.99 4.17
CA SER A 189 -19.64 -17.96 3.21
C SER A 189 -18.38 -17.41 2.56
N ARG A 190 -18.45 -17.02 1.29
CA ARG A 190 -17.35 -16.35 0.60
C ARG A 190 -17.24 -14.92 1.14
N LEU A 191 -16.11 -14.61 1.76
CA LEU A 191 -15.74 -13.27 2.20
C LEU A 191 -14.74 -12.68 1.21
N GLU A 192 -14.99 -11.45 0.78
CA GLU A 192 -14.09 -10.72 -0.11
C GLU A 192 -14.03 -9.26 0.32
N ILE A 193 -12.83 -8.69 0.40
CA ILE A 193 -12.64 -7.25 0.55
C ILE A 193 -11.98 -6.75 -0.74
N ARG A 194 -12.47 -5.63 -1.25
CA ARG A 194 -11.88 -4.92 -2.40
C ARG A 194 -12.12 -3.42 -2.28
N PHE A 195 -11.39 -2.64 -3.07
CA PHE A 195 -11.65 -1.22 -3.24
C PHE A 195 -13.05 -1.00 -3.83
N LYS A 196 -13.72 0.08 -3.43
CA LYS A 196 -15.11 0.36 -3.85
C LYS A 196 -15.25 0.58 -5.35
N ASP A 197 -14.28 1.27 -5.94
CA ASP A 197 -14.13 1.54 -7.36
C ASP A 197 -13.28 0.50 -8.10
N GLY A 198 -12.64 -0.41 -7.35
CA GLY A 198 -11.88 -1.53 -7.87
C GLY A 198 -12.70 -2.80 -8.05
N ASN A 199 -12.21 -3.70 -8.90
CA ASN A 199 -12.77 -5.05 -9.07
C ASN A 199 -11.82 -6.16 -8.64
N VAL A 200 -10.61 -5.81 -8.20
CA VAL A 200 -9.60 -6.77 -7.75
C VAL A 200 -9.71 -6.93 -6.22
N PRO A 201 -9.86 -8.16 -5.70
CA PRO A 201 -9.80 -8.42 -4.26
C PRO A 201 -8.45 -8.00 -3.67
N LEU A 202 -8.46 -7.66 -2.38
CA LEU A 202 -7.22 -7.53 -1.61
C LEU A 202 -6.46 -8.87 -1.59
N GLU A 203 -5.15 -8.80 -1.39
CA GLU A 203 -4.35 -9.99 -1.10
C GLU A 203 -4.92 -10.74 0.12
N GLY A 204 -4.96 -12.07 0.07
CA GLY A 204 -5.63 -12.90 1.08
C GLY A 204 -7.16 -13.01 0.92
N CYS A 205 -7.75 -12.29 -0.04
CA CYS A 205 -9.13 -12.47 -0.48
C CYS A 205 -9.20 -13.12 -1.87
N PRO A 206 -10.31 -13.80 -2.20
CA PRO A 206 -11.42 -14.20 -1.34
C PRO A 206 -11.04 -15.30 -0.36
N VAL A 207 -11.77 -15.40 0.76
CA VAL A 207 -11.55 -16.42 1.79
C VAL A 207 -12.88 -16.99 2.29
N GLY A 208 -12.89 -18.25 2.73
CA GLY A 208 -14.05 -18.84 3.38
C GLY A 208 -14.20 -18.30 4.81
N TYR A 209 -15.37 -17.77 5.14
CA TYR A 209 -15.68 -17.24 6.47
C TYR A 209 -16.94 -17.89 7.03
N PHE A 210 -16.87 -18.33 8.28
CA PHE A 210 -18.04 -18.64 9.10
C PHE A 210 -17.74 -18.18 10.52
N ASN A 211 -18.75 -17.76 11.26
CA ASN A 211 -18.55 -17.46 12.67
C ASN A 211 -18.85 -18.72 13.48
N PRO A 212 -17.85 -19.34 14.13
CA PRO A 212 -18.00 -20.56 14.91
C PRO A 212 -18.72 -20.34 16.24
N GLY A 213 -19.58 -19.32 16.37
CA GLY A 213 -20.34 -19.01 17.59
C GLY A 213 -21.01 -20.24 18.24
N ASP A 214 -21.19 -21.32 17.47
CA ASP A 214 -21.26 -22.68 17.98
C ASP A 214 -20.68 -23.71 16.98
N ILE A 215 -19.42 -24.15 17.16
CA ILE A 215 -18.79 -25.22 16.35
C ILE A 215 -19.65 -26.48 16.30
N LEU A 216 -20.36 -26.81 17.38
CA LEU A 216 -21.23 -27.99 17.44
C LEU A 216 -22.47 -27.82 16.57
N SER A 217 -23.01 -26.61 16.48
CA SER A 217 -24.11 -26.28 15.56
C SER A 217 -23.68 -26.37 14.10
N LEU A 218 -22.46 -25.92 13.77
CA LEU A 218 -21.87 -26.06 12.43
C LEU A 218 -21.69 -27.53 12.06
N VAL A 219 -21.07 -28.33 12.93
CA VAL A 219 -20.90 -29.77 12.72
C VAL A 219 -22.26 -30.44 12.51
N SER A 220 -23.26 -30.15 13.35
CA SER A 220 -24.60 -30.73 13.22
C SER A 220 -25.37 -30.30 11.96
N GLN A 221 -25.22 -29.05 11.50
CA GLN A 221 -25.84 -28.57 10.26
C GLN A 221 -25.17 -29.17 9.02
N MET A 222 -23.85 -29.38 9.06
CA MET A 222 -23.08 -29.96 7.96
C MET A 222 -23.20 -31.48 7.86
N GLU A 223 -23.27 -32.18 9.00
CA GLU A 223 -23.62 -33.62 9.07
C GLU A 223 -24.98 -33.93 8.42
N LYS A 224 -25.88 -32.93 8.31
CA LYS A 224 -27.16 -33.07 7.62
C LYS A 224 -27.11 -32.79 6.12
N ARG A 225 -26.03 -32.19 5.61
CA ARG A 225 -25.92 -31.73 4.21
C ARG A 225 -24.96 -32.54 3.34
N LEU A 226 -23.93 -33.14 3.94
CA LEU A 226 -22.98 -33.99 3.21
C LEU A 226 -23.52 -35.42 3.19
N ASP A 227 -23.92 -35.98 2.06
CA ASP A 227 -24.39 -37.38 2.01
C ASP A 227 -23.23 -38.40 2.02
N ASP A 228 -22.02 -37.96 1.66
CA ASP A 228 -20.84 -38.82 1.55
C ASP A 228 -19.97 -38.84 2.82
N GLN A 229 -19.49 -40.02 3.22
CA GLN A 229 -18.71 -40.19 4.45
C GLN A 229 -17.26 -39.69 4.34
N GLU A 230 -16.63 -39.73 3.17
CA GLU A 230 -15.25 -39.28 2.99
C GLU A 230 -15.16 -37.76 3.02
N ASP A 231 -16.09 -37.07 2.35
CA ASP A 231 -16.18 -35.61 2.38
C ASP A 231 -16.45 -35.08 3.80
N ARG A 232 -17.26 -35.80 4.59
CA ARG A 232 -17.47 -35.48 6.02
C ARG A 232 -16.18 -35.57 6.82
N LEU A 233 -15.42 -36.64 6.68
CA LEU A 233 -14.20 -36.90 7.45
C LEU A 233 -13.08 -35.91 7.09
N MET A 234 -12.90 -35.60 5.81
CA MET A 234 -11.89 -34.66 5.35
C MET A 234 -12.16 -33.23 5.87
N PHE A 235 -13.43 -32.85 5.95
CA PHE A 235 -13.81 -31.53 6.44
C PHE A 235 -13.77 -31.40 7.97
N LEU A 236 -14.14 -32.45 8.69
CA LEU A 236 -13.97 -32.53 10.14
C LEU A 236 -12.49 -32.46 10.52
N ASP A 237 -11.62 -33.14 9.79
CA ASP A 237 -10.17 -33.08 9.99
C ASP A 237 -9.62 -31.65 9.74
N TYR A 238 -10.10 -30.96 8.71
CA TYR A 238 -9.79 -29.55 8.46
C TYR A 238 -10.20 -28.64 9.64
N LEU A 239 -11.43 -28.77 10.14
CA LEU A 239 -11.93 -27.99 11.27
C LEU A 239 -11.12 -28.25 12.54
N VAL A 240 -10.76 -29.52 12.81
CA VAL A 240 -9.96 -29.90 13.97
C VAL A 240 -8.54 -29.33 13.89
N ARG A 241 -7.88 -29.44 12.74
CA ARG A 241 -6.51 -28.96 12.54
C ARG A 241 -6.41 -27.44 12.69
N GLU A 242 -7.32 -26.72 12.06
CA GLU A 242 -7.24 -25.26 11.99
C GLU A 242 -7.75 -24.56 13.26
N HIS A 243 -8.68 -25.18 14.01
CA HIS A 243 -9.40 -24.48 15.09
C HIS A 243 -9.34 -25.16 16.47
N LEU A 244 -8.95 -26.44 16.55
CA LEU A 244 -8.84 -27.20 17.82
C LEU A 244 -7.41 -27.66 18.13
N GLY A 245 -6.46 -27.43 17.22
CA GLY A 245 -5.10 -28.00 17.24
C GLY A 245 -4.01 -27.20 17.97
N LYS A 246 -4.34 -26.17 18.76
CA LYS A 246 -3.36 -25.49 19.63
C LYS A 246 -3.81 -25.55 21.09
N ALA A 247 -3.54 -26.68 21.73
CA ALA A 247 -3.46 -26.81 23.18
C ALA A 247 -2.01 -27.14 23.56
#